data_AF-A0A453JUJ1-F1
#
_entry.id   AF-A0A453JUJ1-F1
#
_cell.length_a   1.000
_cell.length_b   1.000
_cell.length_c   1.000
_cell.angle_alpha   90.00
_cell.angle_beta   90.00
_cell.angle_gamma   90.00
#
_symmetry.space_group_name_H-M   'P 1'
#
loop_
_entity.id
_entity.type
_entity.pdbx_description
1 polymer ?
#
loop_
_entity_poly.entity_id
_entity_poly.type
_entity_poly.pdbx_seq_one_letter_code
_entity_poly.pdbx_strand_id
1 'polypeptide(L)'
;SVIPIDNKLQGIFSQLGSSSTIDLPHVAVVGSQSNGKSSILKALLGRDFLPRGSDMCTRRPLVLQLVHQARRPADAEADEWGEFLHHPGRRYYDFREIRREIQAETGREAGGNKGVSDRQIRLKIHSPNVLNITLVDLPGVTKVPAVAPTDIEARIRTMIFSYMKHKACIILAVLPANADLANSGALQIARTADPDGSRTIGVTTKLDIMDRGTDACNFLLETVIPLRLRYVGIVNRSQQDINTDISAKEVLAREENFFRTQSAYSGLTKYCGIPRLAKKLNQILVQHIRTILPGLKSHISSQLTAITKEHAFYGDPIEAKVW
;
A
#
# COMPACT_ATOMS: atom_id res chain seq x y z
N SER A 1 -22.16 4.41 -3.74
CA SER A 1 -21.20 4.44 -2.63
C SER A 1 -20.74 3.01 -2.32
N VAL A 2 -19.43 2.73 -2.28
CA VAL A 2 -18.87 1.35 -2.15
C VAL A 2 -18.41 1.04 -0.72
N ILE A 3 -18.39 2.06 0.13
CA ILE A 3 -18.01 2.02 1.56
C ILE A 3 -18.70 0.89 2.35
N PRO A 4 -20.02 0.59 2.15
CA PRO A 4 -20.68 -0.46 2.92
C PRO A 4 -20.25 -1.88 2.53
N ILE A 5 -19.84 -2.09 1.27
CA ILE A 5 -19.51 -3.42 0.74
C ILE A 5 -18.13 -3.83 1.22
N ASP A 6 -17.16 -2.91 1.16
CA ASP A 6 -15.79 -3.19 1.58
C ASP A 6 -15.69 -3.44 3.09
N ASN A 7 -16.38 -2.63 3.91
CA ASN A 7 -16.45 -2.85 5.36
C ASN A 7 -17.09 -4.21 5.73
N LYS A 8 -18.13 -4.63 5.00
CA LYS A 8 -18.77 -5.93 5.21
C LYS A 8 -17.88 -7.09 4.78
N LEU A 9 -17.24 -7.00 3.62
CA LEU A 9 -16.29 -8.00 3.15
C LEU A 9 -15.15 -8.15 4.16
N GLN A 10 -14.53 -7.05 4.57
CA GLN A 10 -13.42 -7.06 5.53
C GLN A 10 -13.85 -7.59 6.91
N GLY A 11 -15.07 -7.29 7.36
CA GLY A 11 -15.65 -7.89 8.57
C GLY A 11 -15.79 -9.41 8.47
N ILE A 12 -16.36 -9.89 7.36
CA ILE A 12 -16.51 -11.33 7.07
C ILE A 12 -15.13 -12.03 7.04
N PHE A 13 -14.12 -11.43 6.43
CA PHE A 13 -12.78 -12.04 6.34
C PHE A 13 -11.99 -11.99 7.65
N SER A 14 -12.22 -10.96 8.49
CA SER A 14 -11.64 -10.95 9.84
C SER A 14 -12.19 -12.07 10.73
N GLN A 15 -13.41 -12.54 10.46
CA GLN A 15 -14.04 -13.67 11.15
C GLN A 15 -13.64 -15.03 10.58
N LEU A 16 -13.27 -15.11 9.30
CA LEU A 16 -12.86 -16.36 8.64
C LEU A 16 -11.47 -16.88 9.06
N GLY A 17 -10.72 -16.12 9.86
CA GLY A 17 -9.45 -16.57 10.44
C GLY A 17 -8.32 -16.81 9.42
N SER A 18 -7.13 -17.05 9.94
CA SER A 18 -5.87 -17.23 9.19
C SER A 18 -5.84 -18.43 8.22
N SER A 19 -6.93 -19.18 8.09
CA SER A 19 -7.04 -20.42 7.30
C SER A 19 -7.72 -20.24 5.94
N SER A 20 -8.36 -19.11 5.66
CA SER A 20 -8.98 -18.87 4.35
C SER A 20 -7.95 -18.38 3.32
N THR A 21 -7.77 -19.12 2.23
CA THR A 21 -6.95 -18.80 1.04
C THR A 21 -7.50 -17.63 0.20
N ILE A 22 -8.24 -16.73 0.83
CA ILE A 22 -8.98 -15.67 0.17
C ILE A 22 -8.11 -14.43 0.09
N ASP A 23 -7.58 -14.18 -1.10
CA ASP A 23 -6.76 -13.00 -1.37
C ASP A 23 -7.63 -11.76 -1.52
N LEU A 24 -7.60 -10.90 -0.51
CA LEU A 24 -8.23 -9.58 -0.59
C LEU A 24 -7.48 -8.70 -1.60
N PRO A 25 -8.21 -7.86 -2.37
CA PRO A 25 -7.61 -6.83 -3.17
C PRO A 25 -6.76 -5.90 -2.32
N HIS A 26 -5.46 -5.84 -2.64
CA HIS A 26 -4.50 -5.03 -1.91
C HIS A 26 -3.58 -4.33 -2.91
N VAL A 27 -2.97 -3.22 -2.48
CA VAL A 27 -2.00 -2.48 -3.29
C VAL A 27 -0.61 -2.72 -2.73
N ALA A 28 0.23 -3.43 -3.47
CA ALA A 28 1.64 -3.59 -3.12
C ALA A 28 2.45 -2.41 -3.69
N VAL A 29 3.16 -1.69 -2.82
CA VAL A 29 4.03 -0.59 -3.23
C VAL A 29 5.44 -1.12 -3.48
N VAL A 30 5.89 -1.04 -4.74
CA VAL A 30 7.19 -1.59 -5.17
C VAL A 30 8.08 -0.52 -5.77
N GLY A 31 9.38 -0.62 -5.48
CA GLY A 31 10.38 0.31 -6.00
C GLY A 31 11.67 0.27 -5.19
N SER A 32 12.74 0.81 -5.77
CA SER A 32 14.04 0.86 -5.12
C SER A 32 13.97 1.62 -3.80
N GLN A 33 14.94 1.36 -2.92
CA GLN A 33 15.11 2.15 -1.69
C GLN A 33 15.18 3.65 -2.05
N SER A 34 14.55 4.49 -1.21
CA SER A 34 14.58 5.97 -1.37
C SER A 34 13.86 6.55 -2.60
N ASN A 35 13.06 5.76 -3.33
CA ASN A 35 12.17 6.24 -4.39
C ASN A 35 10.86 6.89 -3.88
N GLY A 36 10.68 7.02 -2.57
CA GLY A 36 9.49 7.69 -2.01
C GLY A 36 8.27 6.79 -1.79
N LYS A 37 8.44 5.47 -1.67
CA LYS A 37 7.35 4.51 -1.32
C LYS A 37 6.60 4.92 -0.05
N SER A 38 7.33 5.07 1.06
CA SER A 38 6.75 5.49 2.33
C SER A 38 6.24 6.94 2.27
N SER A 39 6.79 7.79 1.40
CA SER A 39 6.29 9.15 1.18
C SER A 39 4.92 9.15 0.50
N ILE A 40 4.69 8.26 -0.47
CA ILE A 40 3.37 8.06 -1.09
C ILE A 40 2.34 7.61 -0.05
N LEU A 41 2.68 6.64 0.79
CA LEU A 41 1.78 6.15 1.83
C LEU A 41 1.39 7.27 2.81
N LYS A 42 2.38 8.07 3.24
CA LYS A 42 2.13 9.26 4.08
C LYS A 42 1.27 10.30 3.37
N ALA A 43 1.53 10.53 2.09
CA ALA A 43 0.79 11.49 1.29
C ALA A 43 -0.68 11.08 1.11
N LEU A 44 -0.94 9.80 0.87
CA LEU A 44 -2.30 9.24 0.79
C LEU A 44 -3.06 9.35 2.12
N LEU A 45 -2.34 9.35 3.25
CA LEU A 45 -2.90 9.44 4.60
C LEU A 45 -2.95 10.85 5.17
N GLY A 46 -2.16 11.77 4.63
CA GLY A 46 -1.95 13.10 5.20
C GLY A 46 -1.25 13.11 6.57
N ARG A 47 -0.64 11.99 7.01
CA ARG A 47 -0.03 11.83 8.34
C ARG A 47 1.36 11.20 8.26
N ASP A 48 2.22 11.56 9.21
CA ASP A 48 3.54 10.94 9.36
C ASP A 48 3.54 9.88 10.48
N PHE A 49 3.56 8.61 10.09
CA PHE A 49 3.57 7.48 11.03
C PHE A 49 4.53 6.36 10.61
N LEU A 50 5.02 6.36 9.36
CA LEU A 50 6.02 5.38 8.94
C LEU A 50 7.41 5.78 9.41
N PRO A 51 8.24 4.83 9.89
CA PRO A 51 9.62 5.05 10.25
C PRO A 51 10.43 5.77 9.16
N ARG A 52 11.46 6.54 9.57
CA ARG A 52 12.40 7.23 8.69
C ARG A 52 13.83 6.97 9.17
N GLY A 53 14.79 6.94 8.24
CA GLY A 53 16.21 6.70 8.48
C GLY A 53 17.00 6.61 7.18
N SER A 54 18.32 6.81 7.26
CA SER A 54 19.27 6.59 6.15
C SER A 54 19.46 5.10 5.84
N ASP A 55 19.34 4.25 6.85
CA ASP A 55 19.28 2.79 6.71
C ASP A 55 17.92 2.31 6.17
N MET A 56 17.85 1.04 5.74
CA MET A 56 16.63 0.42 5.24
C MET A 56 15.47 0.56 6.24
N CYS A 57 14.55 1.50 5.97
CA CYS A 57 13.47 1.87 6.90
C CYS A 57 12.42 0.76 7.05
N THR A 58 12.08 0.10 5.95
CA THR A 58 11.08 -0.97 5.89
C THR A 58 11.81 -2.31 5.83
N ARG A 59 11.87 -3.04 6.95
CA ARG A 59 12.53 -4.36 7.07
C ARG A 59 11.55 -5.53 7.25
N ARG A 60 10.28 -5.21 7.43
CA ARG A 60 9.14 -6.13 7.50
C ARG A 60 8.02 -5.57 6.61
N PRO A 61 7.22 -6.41 5.95
CA PRO A 61 6.00 -5.95 5.29
C PRO A 61 5.08 -5.24 6.28
N LEU A 62 4.61 -4.04 5.94
CA LEU A 62 3.57 -3.36 6.69
C LEU A 62 2.28 -3.42 5.90
N VAL A 63 1.32 -4.20 6.39
CA VAL A 63 -0.04 -4.23 5.87
C VAL A 63 -0.84 -3.17 6.60
N LEU A 64 -1.10 -2.08 5.90
CA LEU A 64 -1.81 -0.92 6.37
C LEU A 64 -3.22 -0.91 5.81
N GLN A 65 -4.20 -1.04 6.70
CA GLN A 65 -5.60 -0.99 6.35
C GLN A 65 -6.17 0.36 6.76
N LEU A 66 -6.61 1.13 5.78
CA LEU A 66 -7.27 2.40 5.98
C LEU A 66 -8.77 2.18 6.02
N VAL A 67 -9.41 2.69 7.06
CA VAL A 67 -10.85 2.56 7.29
C VAL A 67 -11.43 3.96 7.37
N HIS A 68 -12.25 4.29 6.37
CA HIS A 68 -13.05 5.49 6.34
C HIS A 68 -14.12 5.44 7.44
N GLN A 69 -14.01 6.37 8.38
CA GLN A 69 -14.99 6.55 9.45
C GLN A 69 -15.63 7.92 9.30
N ALA A 70 -16.90 7.95 8.85
CA ALA A 70 -17.64 9.19 8.66
C ALA A 70 -17.71 9.99 9.97
N ARG A 71 -17.53 11.32 9.88
CA ARG A 71 -17.69 12.23 11.02
C ARG A 71 -19.11 12.16 11.54
N ARG A 72 -19.29 11.85 12.81
CA ARG A 72 -20.60 11.98 13.48
C ARG A 72 -20.76 13.44 13.92
N PRO A 73 -21.95 14.04 13.76
CA PRO A 73 -22.16 15.45 14.12
C PRO A 73 -21.87 15.81 15.58
N ALA A 74 -21.90 14.83 16.49
CA ALA A 74 -21.65 15.01 17.92
C ALA A 74 -20.15 14.98 18.30
N ASP A 75 -19.29 14.48 17.42
CA ASP A 75 -17.85 14.32 17.68
C ASP A 75 -17.10 15.41 16.88
N ALA A 76 -16.97 16.60 17.47
CA ALA A 76 -16.31 17.76 16.85
C ALA A 76 -14.86 17.45 16.40
N GLU A 77 -14.24 16.45 17.01
CA GLU A 77 -13.08 15.74 16.49
C GLU A 77 -13.43 14.25 16.44
N ALA A 78 -13.81 13.74 15.27
CA ALA A 78 -13.78 12.29 15.06
C ALA A 78 -12.30 11.90 15.15
N ASP A 79 -11.87 11.46 16.33
CA ASP A 79 -10.48 11.14 16.62
C ASP A 79 -9.97 10.13 15.59
N GLU A 80 -8.92 10.51 14.89
CA GLU A 80 -8.18 9.57 14.04
C GLU A 80 -7.35 8.68 14.96
N TRP A 81 -7.44 7.36 14.76
CA TRP A 81 -6.69 6.42 15.59
C TRP A 81 -6.21 5.21 14.81
N GLY A 82 -5.14 4.60 15.31
CA GLY A 82 -4.61 3.35 14.81
C GLY A 82 -4.79 2.19 15.80
N GLU A 83 -4.85 0.97 15.30
CA GLU A 83 -4.81 -0.25 16.11
C GLU A 83 -3.93 -1.29 15.41
N PHE A 84 -3.04 -1.89 16.19
CA PHE A 84 -2.20 -2.97 15.72
C PHE A 84 -2.86 -4.32 16.00
N LEU A 85 -2.74 -5.27 15.08
CA LEU A 85 -3.27 -6.62 15.30
C LEU A 85 -2.62 -7.30 16.52
N HIS A 86 -1.34 -7.02 16.80
CA HIS A 86 -0.63 -7.58 17.95
C HIS A 86 -0.96 -6.90 19.29
N HIS A 87 -1.78 -5.84 19.28
CA HIS A 87 -2.31 -5.17 20.47
C HIS A 87 -3.84 -5.00 20.35
N PRO A 88 -4.62 -6.10 20.38
CA PRO A 88 -6.06 -6.03 20.17
C PRO A 88 -6.74 -5.15 21.23
N GLY A 89 -7.59 -4.23 20.78
CA GLY A 89 -8.33 -3.31 21.65
C GLY A 89 -7.57 -2.05 22.09
N ARG A 90 -6.26 -1.93 21.81
CA ARG A 90 -5.49 -0.73 22.10
C ARG A 90 -5.57 0.27 20.95
N ARG A 91 -6.13 1.45 21.23
CA ARG A 91 -6.21 2.56 20.27
C ARG A 91 -5.04 3.52 20.46
N TYR A 92 -4.40 3.87 19.35
CA TYR A 92 -3.29 4.82 19.28
C TYR A 92 -3.80 6.10 18.61
N TYR A 93 -3.96 7.17 19.38
CA TYR A 93 -4.37 8.48 18.86
C TYR A 93 -3.17 9.32 18.40
N ASP A 94 -1.99 9.10 19.00
CA ASP A 94 -0.75 9.74 18.58
C ASP A 94 -0.04 8.88 17.52
N PHE A 95 0.03 9.40 16.29
CA PHE A 95 0.71 8.75 15.16
C PHE A 95 2.23 8.63 15.38
N ARG A 96 2.82 9.40 16.31
CA ARG A 96 4.21 9.24 16.75
C ARG A 96 4.40 7.96 17.56
N GLU A 97 3.40 7.55 18.34
CA GLU A 97 3.42 6.26 19.03
C GLU A 97 3.29 5.10 18.06
N ILE A 98 2.42 5.22 17.05
CA ILE A 98 2.32 4.24 15.95
C ILE A 98 3.69 4.05 15.29
N ARG A 99 4.40 5.16 15.01
CA ARG A 99 5.75 5.10 14.43
C ARG A 99 6.74 4.37 15.32
N ARG A 100 6.77 4.70 16.62
CA ARG A 100 7.65 4.05 17.60
C ARG A 100 7.34 2.56 17.73
N GLU A 101 6.06 2.19 17.73
CA GLU A 101 5.62 0.80 17.79
C GLU A 101 6.06 0.02 16.55
N ILE A 102 5.91 0.56 15.34
CA ILE A 102 6.42 -0.08 14.12
C ILE A 102 7.93 -0.33 14.23
N GLN A 103 8.70 0.64 14.75
CA GLN A 103 10.15 0.48 14.94
C GLN A 103 10.48 -0.57 15.99
N ALA A 104 9.79 -0.56 17.13
CA ALA A 104 9.98 -1.51 18.22
C ALA A 104 9.66 -2.94 17.75
N GLU A 105 8.53 -3.14 17.10
CA GLU A 105 8.07 -4.41 16.59
C GLU A 105 8.97 -4.92 15.46
N THR A 106 9.48 -4.03 14.61
CA THR A 106 10.51 -4.38 13.63
C THR A 106 11.81 -4.83 14.30
N GLY A 107 12.24 -4.13 15.37
CA GLY A 107 13.44 -4.48 16.12
C GLY A 107 13.35 -5.82 16.85
N ARG A 108 12.19 -6.15 17.44
CA ARG A 108 11.93 -7.43 18.11
C ARG A 108 12.09 -8.63 17.18
N GLU A 109 11.55 -8.53 15.97
CA GLU A 109 11.50 -9.67 15.04
C GLU A 109 12.72 -9.74 14.11
N ALA A 110 13.15 -8.61 13.54
CA ALA A 110 14.24 -8.59 12.56
C ALA A 110 15.63 -8.36 13.18
N GLY A 111 15.70 -8.15 14.50
CA GLY A 111 16.93 -7.88 15.24
C GLY A 111 17.63 -6.56 14.88
N GLY A 112 18.78 -6.32 15.52
CA GLY A 112 19.63 -5.14 15.28
C GLY A 112 20.50 -5.22 14.02
N ASN A 113 20.81 -6.42 13.53
CA ASN A 113 21.80 -6.67 12.47
C ASN A 113 21.24 -6.59 11.04
N LYS A 114 20.43 -5.57 10.73
CA LYS A 114 19.95 -5.28 9.35
C LYS A 114 19.19 -6.43 8.66
N GLY A 115 18.67 -7.40 9.41
CA GLY A 115 17.87 -8.50 8.88
C GLY A 115 16.52 -8.04 8.33
N VAL A 116 15.94 -8.87 7.44
CA VAL A 116 14.56 -8.76 6.97
C VAL A 116 13.74 -9.95 7.46
N SER A 117 12.46 -9.72 7.75
CA SER A 117 11.50 -10.76 8.12
C SER A 117 10.26 -10.65 7.24
N ASP A 118 9.72 -11.80 6.84
CA ASP A 118 8.48 -11.95 6.08
C ASP A 118 7.22 -11.80 6.95
N ARG A 119 7.36 -11.86 8.27
CA ARG A 119 6.25 -11.65 9.20
C ARG A 119 5.77 -10.21 9.13
N GLN A 120 4.56 -10.05 8.62
CA GLN A 120 3.92 -8.76 8.45
C GLN A 120 3.54 -8.08 9.78
N ILE A 121 3.65 -6.75 9.81
CA ILE A 121 2.99 -5.91 10.81
C ILE A 121 1.63 -5.51 10.23
N ARG A 122 0.54 -5.71 10.97
CA ARG A 122 -0.80 -5.28 10.55
C ARG A 122 -1.26 -4.11 11.38
N LEU A 123 -1.57 -3.00 10.70
CA LEU A 123 -2.02 -1.76 11.30
C LEU A 123 -3.33 -1.33 10.62
N LYS A 124 -4.37 -1.09 11.41
CA LYS A 124 -5.61 -0.44 10.96
C LYS A 124 -5.57 1.03 11.36
N ILE A 125 -5.93 1.93 10.45
CA ILE A 125 -6.07 3.36 10.73
C ILE A 125 -7.49 3.77 10.40
N HIS A 126 -8.18 4.34 11.40
CA HIS A 126 -9.51 4.90 11.29
C HIS A 126 -9.40 6.41 11.09
N SER A 127 -9.94 6.92 9.99
CA SER A 127 -9.95 8.37 9.71
C SER A 127 -11.13 8.77 8.82
N PRO A 128 -11.69 9.97 8.98
CA PRO A 128 -12.69 10.51 8.06
C PRO A 128 -12.09 10.96 6.71
N ASN A 129 -10.77 11.16 6.65
CA ASN A 129 -10.09 11.74 5.50
C ASN A 129 -9.49 10.69 4.55
N VAL A 130 -9.62 9.41 4.90
CA VAL A 130 -9.06 8.29 4.13
C VAL A 130 -10.16 7.55 3.38
N LEU A 131 -9.75 6.80 2.36
CA LEU A 131 -10.59 5.83 1.67
C LEU A 131 -10.40 4.47 2.31
N ASN A 132 -11.37 3.57 2.12
CA ASN A 132 -11.17 2.17 2.50
C ASN A 132 -10.19 1.53 1.52
N ILE A 133 -8.98 1.21 1.99
CA ILE A 133 -7.93 0.62 1.16
C ILE A 133 -6.94 -0.16 2.01
N THR A 134 -6.50 -1.31 1.50
CA THR A 134 -5.38 -2.05 2.08
C THR A 134 -4.12 -1.80 1.24
N LEU A 135 -3.14 -1.15 1.86
CA LEU A 135 -1.84 -0.83 1.30
C LEU A 135 -0.79 -1.76 1.93
N VAL A 136 0.10 -2.32 1.13
CA VAL A 136 1.23 -3.13 1.62
C VAL A 136 2.52 -2.39 1.29
N ASP A 137 3.19 -1.87 2.34
CA ASP A 137 4.56 -1.34 2.21
C ASP A 137 5.54 -2.51 2.26
N LEU A 138 6.31 -2.67 1.19
CA LEU A 138 7.30 -3.72 1.08
C LEU A 138 8.72 -3.13 1.19
N PRO A 139 9.68 -3.88 1.76
CA PRO A 139 11.09 -3.49 1.74
C PRO A 139 11.55 -3.08 0.35
N GLY A 140 12.34 -2.01 0.26
CA GLY A 140 12.89 -1.56 -1.02
C GLY A 140 14.01 -2.47 -1.49
N VAL A 141 14.08 -2.74 -2.79
CA VAL A 141 15.22 -3.47 -3.38
C VAL A 141 16.45 -2.57 -3.32
N THR A 142 17.52 -3.05 -2.69
CA THR A 142 18.81 -2.37 -2.52
C THR A 142 19.81 -2.86 -3.57
N LYS A 143 20.41 -1.95 -4.36
CA LYS A 143 21.39 -2.32 -5.40
C LYS A 143 22.85 -2.36 -4.91
N VAL A 144 23.15 -1.87 -3.69
CA VAL A 144 24.53 -1.75 -3.20
C VAL A 144 24.72 -2.59 -1.93
N PRO A 145 25.53 -3.66 -1.97
CA PRO A 145 25.84 -4.49 -0.82
C PRO A 145 27.02 -3.86 -0.07
N ALA A 146 26.80 -2.75 0.64
CA ALA A 146 27.89 -2.18 1.46
C ALA A 146 27.96 -2.81 2.86
N VAL A 147 26.85 -3.33 3.41
CA VAL A 147 26.78 -3.79 4.82
C VAL A 147 25.75 -4.91 5.06
N ALA A 148 25.22 -5.54 4.00
CA ALA A 148 24.16 -6.53 4.09
C ALA A 148 24.64 -7.88 3.51
N PRO A 149 24.31 -9.04 4.13
CA PRO A 149 24.62 -10.33 3.56
C PRO A 149 24.04 -10.45 2.14
N THR A 150 24.78 -11.12 1.25
CA THR A 150 24.49 -11.29 -0.19
C THR A 150 23.11 -11.87 -0.51
N ASP A 151 22.44 -12.49 0.48
CA ASP A 151 21.11 -13.09 0.36
C ASP A 151 19.93 -12.13 0.64
N ILE A 152 20.17 -10.94 1.20
CA ILE A 152 19.06 -10.03 1.56
C ILE A 152 18.28 -9.56 0.33
N GLU A 153 18.96 -9.28 -0.78
CA GLU A 153 18.29 -8.88 -2.01
C GLU A 153 17.36 -9.98 -2.54
N ALA A 154 17.85 -11.23 -2.58
CA ALA A 154 17.07 -12.38 -3.01
C ALA A 154 15.85 -12.59 -2.11
N ARG A 155 16.03 -12.51 -0.78
CA ARG A 155 14.92 -12.60 0.18
C ARG A 155 13.88 -11.50 0.01
N ILE A 156 14.31 -10.24 -0.18
CA ILE A 156 13.39 -9.12 -0.46
C ILE A 156 12.64 -9.34 -1.76
N ARG A 157 13.32 -9.77 -2.83
CA ARG A 157 12.66 -10.06 -4.12
C ARG A 157 11.63 -11.19 -3.96
N THR A 158 11.99 -12.30 -3.33
CA THR A 158 11.08 -13.43 -3.06
C THR A 158 9.87 -12.98 -2.25
N MET A 159 10.07 -12.15 -1.24
CA MET A 159 9.00 -11.53 -0.47
C MET A 159 8.11 -10.65 -1.34
N ILE A 160 8.67 -9.75 -2.15
CA ILE A 160 7.88 -8.91 -3.05
C ILE A 160 7.06 -9.76 -4.04
N PHE A 161 7.68 -10.78 -4.64
CA PHE A 161 7.01 -11.69 -5.57
C PHE A 161 5.91 -12.51 -4.90
N SER A 162 6.04 -12.85 -3.62
CA SER A 162 5.00 -13.57 -2.89
C SER A 162 3.71 -12.78 -2.76
N TYR A 163 3.75 -11.44 -2.70
CA TYR A 163 2.57 -10.58 -2.78
C TYR A 163 2.11 -10.38 -4.23
N MET A 164 3.05 -10.09 -5.14
CA MET A 164 2.71 -9.73 -6.52
C MET A 164 2.18 -10.90 -7.36
N LYS A 165 2.48 -12.16 -7.01
CA LYS A 165 1.94 -13.34 -7.70
C LYS A 165 0.41 -13.42 -7.65
N HIS A 166 -0.20 -12.84 -6.62
CA HIS A 166 -1.64 -12.88 -6.45
C HIS A 166 -2.32 -11.96 -7.46
N LYS A 167 -3.28 -12.51 -8.21
CA LYS A 167 -4.05 -11.73 -9.21
C LYS A 167 -4.87 -10.59 -8.59
N ALA A 168 -5.17 -10.69 -7.30
CA ALA A 168 -5.85 -9.66 -6.50
C ALA A 168 -4.93 -8.48 -6.10
N CYS A 169 -3.61 -8.60 -6.29
CA CYS A 169 -2.66 -7.55 -5.96
C CYS A 169 -2.60 -6.52 -7.09
N ILE A 170 -2.95 -5.27 -6.79
CA ILE A 170 -2.60 -4.12 -7.63
C ILE A 170 -1.16 -3.71 -7.31
N ILE A 171 -0.37 -3.48 -8.35
CA ILE A 171 1.05 -3.13 -8.22
C ILE A 171 1.18 -1.62 -8.38
N LEU A 172 1.72 -0.95 -7.36
CA LEU A 172 2.08 0.46 -7.42
C LEU A 172 3.59 0.57 -7.62
N ALA A 173 4.02 0.70 -8.88
CA ALA A 173 5.42 0.81 -9.24
C ALA A 173 5.89 2.26 -9.04
N VAL A 174 6.82 2.49 -8.11
CA VAL A 174 7.32 3.82 -7.73
C VAL A 174 8.68 4.08 -8.36
N LEU A 175 8.74 5.15 -9.16
CA LEU A 175 9.90 5.55 -9.93
C LEU A 175 10.24 7.02 -9.68
N PRO A 176 11.51 7.39 -9.60
CA PRO A 176 11.89 8.79 -9.58
C PRO A 176 12.01 9.32 -11.02
N ALA A 177 11.57 10.56 -11.25
CA ALA A 177 11.55 11.20 -12.57
C ALA A 177 12.95 11.55 -13.08
N ASN A 178 13.90 11.72 -12.17
CA ASN A 178 15.30 12.05 -12.47
C ASN A 178 16.15 10.80 -12.78
N ALA A 179 15.53 9.64 -13.01
CA ALA A 179 16.22 8.42 -13.40
C ALA A 179 15.63 7.85 -14.70
N ASP A 180 16.46 7.09 -15.42
CA ASP A 180 16.05 6.43 -16.65
C ASP A 180 15.02 5.32 -16.40
N LEU A 181 13.92 5.36 -17.17
CA LEU A 181 12.80 4.44 -17.09
C LEU A 181 13.20 3.02 -17.49
N ALA A 182 14.05 2.88 -18.52
CA ALA A 182 14.44 1.59 -19.09
C ALA A 182 15.20 0.71 -18.06
N ASN A 183 15.87 1.36 -17.11
CA ASN A 183 16.68 0.72 -16.07
C ASN A 183 15.97 0.64 -14.70
N SER A 184 14.66 0.90 -14.66
CA SER A 184 13.87 0.85 -13.42
C SER A 184 13.63 -0.57 -12.94
N GLY A 185 14.23 -0.91 -11.79
CA GLY A 185 13.98 -2.19 -11.12
C GLY A 185 12.51 -2.35 -10.70
N ALA A 186 11.79 -1.26 -10.44
CA ALA A 186 10.37 -1.32 -10.08
C ALA A 186 9.51 -1.89 -11.21
N LEU A 187 9.75 -1.43 -12.45
CA LEU A 187 9.00 -1.90 -13.63
C LEU A 187 9.45 -3.27 -14.08
N GLN A 188 10.73 -3.61 -13.94
CA GLN A 188 11.23 -4.96 -14.22
C GLN A 188 10.51 -5.99 -13.33
N ILE A 189 10.46 -5.73 -12.02
CA ILE A 189 9.77 -6.60 -11.07
C ILE A 189 8.26 -6.65 -11.34
N ALA A 190 7.64 -5.50 -11.65
CA ALA A 190 6.23 -5.43 -12.03
C ALA A 190 5.90 -6.28 -13.26
N ARG A 191 6.70 -6.17 -14.33
CA ARG A 191 6.49 -6.93 -15.57
C ARG A 191 6.65 -8.44 -15.39
N THR A 192 7.50 -8.89 -14.48
CA THR A 192 7.62 -10.34 -14.20
C THR A 192 6.31 -10.90 -13.61
N ALA A 193 5.55 -10.12 -12.83
CA ALA A 193 4.29 -10.55 -12.25
C ALA A 193 3.05 -10.14 -13.08
N ASP A 194 3.13 -9.05 -13.84
CA ASP A 194 2.07 -8.49 -14.68
C ASP A 194 2.65 -8.04 -16.04
N PRO A 195 2.96 -8.98 -16.96
CA PRO A 195 3.58 -8.67 -18.25
C PRO A 195 2.79 -7.69 -19.10
N ASP A 196 1.46 -7.76 -19.00
CA ASP A 196 0.50 -6.93 -19.72
C ASP A 196 0.31 -5.52 -19.11
N GLY A 197 0.86 -5.27 -17.91
CA GLY A 197 0.63 -4.02 -17.17
C GLY A 197 -0.85 -3.78 -16.83
N SER A 198 -1.64 -4.83 -16.70
CA SER A 198 -3.10 -4.80 -16.51
C SER A 198 -3.54 -4.36 -15.11
N ARG A 199 -2.68 -4.59 -14.12
CA ARG A 199 -2.89 -4.28 -12.69
C ARG A 199 -1.72 -3.48 -12.11
N THR A 200 -0.88 -2.89 -12.95
CA THR A 200 0.27 -2.08 -12.58
C THR A 200 0.02 -0.60 -12.86
N ILE A 201 0.13 0.23 -11.83
CA ILE A 201 0.09 1.70 -11.90
C ILE A 201 1.51 2.21 -11.74
N GLY A 202 1.96 3.05 -12.66
CA GLY A 202 3.23 3.77 -12.52
C GLY A 202 3.05 5.04 -11.70
N VAL A 203 3.91 5.27 -10.71
CA VAL A 203 3.97 6.52 -9.96
C VAL A 203 5.34 7.14 -10.13
N THR A 204 5.37 8.28 -10.78
CA THR A 204 6.59 9.06 -10.99
C THR A 204 6.70 10.11 -9.88
N THR A 205 7.80 10.08 -9.13
CA THR A 205 8.10 10.95 -7.99
C THR A 205 9.25 11.88 -8.33
N LYS A 206 9.58 12.86 -7.47
CA LYS A 206 10.76 13.72 -7.63
C LYS A 206 10.76 14.56 -8.93
N LEU A 207 9.58 14.95 -9.42
CA LEU A 207 9.46 15.81 -10.62
C LEU A 207 10.03 17.22 -10.40
N ASP A 208 10.14 17.64 -9.14
CA ASP A 208 10.64 18.93 -8.68
C ASP A 208 12.17 19.07 -8.77
N ILE A 209 12.90 17.96 -8.78
CA ILE A 209 14.37 17.92 -8.82
C ILE A 209 14.92 17.32 -10.13
N MET A 210 14.15 17.43 -11.22
CA MET A 210 14.62 17.08 -12.55
C MET A 210 15.60 18.13 -13.07
N ASP A 211 16.48 17.71 -13.99
CA ASP A 211 17.42 18.63 -14.62
C ASP A 211 16.68 19.71 -15.42
N ARG A 212 17.18 20.95 -15.33
CA ARG A 212 16.56 22.09 -16.01
C ARG A 212 16.49 21.83 -17.52
N GLY A 213 15.31 22.02 -18.10
CA GLY A 213 15.06 21.74 -19.52
C GLY A 213 14.60 20.31 -19.81
N THR A 214 14.51 19.44 -18.80
CA THR A 214 13.88 18.11 -18.90
C THR A 214 12.50 18.11 -18.25
N ASP A 215 11.65 17.16 -18.67
CA ASP A 215 10.34 16.95 -18.10
C ASP A 215 9.95 15.46 -18.11
N ALA A 216 8.92 15.12 -17.34
CA ALA A 216 8.41 13.77 -17.23
C ALA A 216 7.21 13.49 -18.15
N CYS A 217 6.94 14.32 -19.18
CA CYS A 217 5.77 14.14 -20.05
C CYS A 217 5.80 12.79 -20.76
N ASN A 218 6.98 12.33 -21.17
CA ASN A 218 7.16 11.01 -21.78
C ASN A 218 6.71 9.86 -20.86
N PHE A 219 6.88 10.01 -19.55
CA PHE A 219 6.39 9.04 -18.57
C PHE A 219 4.85 9.08 -18.52
N LEU A 220 4.28 10.27 -18.41
CA LEU A 220 2.83 10.48 -18.24
C LEU A 220 2.02 10.18 -19.52
N LEU A 221 2.61 10.39 -20.67
CA LEU A 221 2.06 10.11 -22.00
C LEU A 221 2.34 8.67 -22.48
N GLU A 222 3.07 7.88 -21.70
CA GLU A 222 3.32 6.45 -21.95
C GLU A 222 4.13 6.17 -23.22
N THR A 223 5.00 7.10 -23.61
CA THR A 223 5.75 7.01 -24.88
C THR A 223 6.89 5.99 -24.82
N VAL A 224 7.35 5.62 -23.62
CA VAL A 224 8.53 4.74 -23.43
C VAL A 224 8.13 3.33 -22.96
N ILE A 225 7.40 3.22 -21.84
CA ILE A 225 6.88 1.95 -21.33
C ILE A 225 5.39 2.10 -21.07
N PRO A 226 4.51 1.55 -21.92
CA PRO A 226 3.07 1.66 -21.72
C PRO A 226 2.57 0.78 -20.57
N LEU A 227 1.58 1.28 -19.80
CA LEU A 227 0.89 0.54 -18.74
C LEU A 227 -0.62 0.70 -18.94
N ARG A 228 -1.42 -0.37 -18.88
CA ARG A 228 -2.88 -0.21 -19.08
C ARG A 228 -3.53 0.72 -18.07
N LEU A 229 -2.99 0.78 -16.85
CA LEU A 229 -3.46 1.71 -15.81
C LEU A 229 -2.75 3.06 -15.80
N ARG A 230 -1.81 3.32 -16.72
CA ARG A 230 -1.06 4.59 -16.90
C ARG A 230 -0.24 5.06 -15.71
N TYR A 231 0.55 6.11 -15.95
CA TYR A 231 1.37 6.76 -14.92
C TYR A 231 0.60 7.88 -14.20
N VAL A 232 1.08 8.21 -13.00
CA VAL A 232 0.68 9.39 -12.24
C VAL A 232 1.93 10.08 -11.71
N GLY A 233 2.09 11.38 -11.98
CA GLY A 233 3.19 12.19 -11.48
C GLY A 233 2.83 12.82 -10.13
N ILE A 234 3.73 12.79 -9.16
CA ILE A 234 3.53 13.41 -7.85
C ILE A 234 4.76 14.15 -7.36
N VAL A 235 4.54 15.19 -6.56
CA VAL A 235 5.59 15.91 -5.84
C VAL A 235 5.38 15.68 -4.34
N ASN A 236 6.38 15.08 -3.69
CA ASN A 236 6.34 14.78 -2.27
C ASN A 236 7.14 15.81 -1.47
N ARG A 237 7.06 15.73 -0.13
CA ARG A 237 7.95 16.48 0.77
C ARG A 237 9.42 16.20 0.45
N SER A 238 10.21 17.27 0.38
CA SER A 238 11.66 17.18 0.40
C SER A 238 12.16 16.77 1.80
N GLN A 239 13.45 16.44 1.90
CA GLN A 239 14.07 16.18 3.21
C GLN A 239 14.02 17.42 4.13
N GLN A 240 14.09 18.61 3.55
CA GLN A 240 13.98 19.86 4.29
C GLN A 240 12.56 20.05 4.84
N ASP A 241 11.53 19.85 4.01
CA ASP A 241 10.12 19.94 4.43
C ASP A 241 9.77 18.91 5.52
N ILE A 242 10.47 17.78 5.49
CA ILE A 242 10.41 16.74 6.50
C ILE A 242 11.01 17.23 7.82
N ASN A 243 12.17 17.89 7.78
CA ASN A 243 12.87 18.36 8.97
C ASN A 243 12.14 19.54 9.63
N THR A 244 11.45 20.35 8.85
CA THR A 244 10.64 21.49 9.32
C THR A 244 9.19 21.12 9.64
N ASP A 245 8.85 19.83 9.57
CA ASP A 245 7.52 19.26 9.83
C ASP A 245 6.35 20.00 9.15
N ILE A 246 6.52 20.30 7.86
CA ILE A 246 5.50 21.02 7.08
C ILE A 246 4.22 20.19 7.03
N SER A 247 3.07 20.87 7.19
CA SER A 247 1.76 20.20 7.19
C SER A 247 1.45 19.51 5.85
N ALA A 248 0.66 18.42 5.88
CA ALA A 248 0.25 17.73 4.65
C ALA A 248 -0.58 18.63 3.73
N LYS A 249 -1.41 19.50 4.31
CA LYS A 249 -2.22 20.48 3.56
C LYS A 249 -1.34 21.44 2.75
N GLU A 250 -0.26 21.94 3.35
CA GLU A 250 0.65 22.84 2.66
C GLU A 250 1.43 22.16 1.53
N VAL A 251 1.80 20.88 1.72
CA VAL A 251 2.45 20.09 0.66
C VAL A 251 1.52 19.88 -0.53
N LEU A 252 0.24 19.59 -0.29
CA LEU A 252 -0.75 19.48 -1.37
C LEU A 252 -0.92 20.80 -2.12
N ALA A 253 -0.93 21.94 -1.42
CA ALA A 253 -1.00 23.25 -2.04
C ALA A 253 0.25 23.57 -2.88
N ARG A 254 1.44 23.19 -2.41
CA ARG A 254 2.70 23.34 -3.17
C ARG A 254 2.72 22.45 -4.41
N GLU A 255 2.28 21.20 -4.27
CA GLU A 255 2.17 20.28 -5.40
C GLU A 255 1.22 20.81 -6.47
N GLU A 256 0.05 21.31 -6.06
CA GLU A 256 -0.91 21.93 -6.98
C GLU A 256 -0.31 23.16 -7.67
N ASN A 257 0.39 24.01 -6.93
CA ASN A 257 1.06 25.17 -7.51
C ASN A 257 2.14 24.75 -8.52
N PHE A 258 2.97 23.75 -8.20
CA PHE A 258 4.01 23.23 -9.09
C PHE A 258 3.44 22.78 -10.44
N PHE A 259 2.37 21.97 -10.43
CA PHE A 259 1.74 21.50 -11.67
C PHE A 259 0.98 22.60 -12.42
N ARG A 260 0.55 23.66 -11.73
CA ARG A 260 -0.10 24.82 -12.35
C ARG A 260 0.91 25.75 -13.03
N THR A 261 2.08 25.95 -12.42
CA THR A 261 3.10 26.86 -12.94
C THR A 261 3.92 26.26 -14.07
N GLN A 262 4.12 24.95 -14.08
CA GLN A 262 4.96 24.30 -15.08
C GLN A 262 4.19 24.05 -16.38
N SER A 263 4.54 24.78 -17.45
CA SER A 263 3.86 24.72 -18.74
C SER A 263 3.81 23.32 -19.35
N ALA A 264 4.88 22.53 -19.18
CA ALA A 264 4.99 21.15 -19.66
C ALA A 264 3.87 20.24 -19.13
N TYR A 265 3.37 20.46 -17.90
CA TYR A 265 2.35 19.62 -17.28
C TYR A 265 0.92 20.19 -17.38
N SER A 266 0.73 21.37 -17.98
CA SER A 266 -0.57 22.04 -18.07
C SER A 266 -1.67 21.17 -18.72
N GLY A 267 -1.34 20.46 -19.80
CA GLY A 267 -2.23 19.49 -20.48
C GLY A 267 -2.36 18.15 -19.75
N LEU A 268 -1.53 17.89 -18.74
CA LEU A 268 -1.41 16.59 -18.05
C LEU A 268 -1.92 16.63 -16.61
N THR A 269 -2.56 17.72 -16.19
CA THR A 269 -3.12 17.90 -14.82
C THR A 269 -4.04 16.77 -14.36
N LYS A 270 -4.66 16.02 -15.29
CA LYS A 270 -5.47 14.83 -14.99
C LYS A 270 -4.65 13.64 -14.45
N TYR A 271 -3.36 13.59 -14.75
CA TYR A 271 -2.41 12.53 -14.36
C TYR A 271 -1.39 13.02 -13.34
N CYS A 272 -1.59 14.19 -12.74
CA CYS A 272 -0.66 14.80 -11.81
C CYS A 272 -1.31 15.05 -10.44
N GLY A 273 -0.59 14.76 -9.38
CA GLY A 273 -0.93 15.09 -8.01
C GLY A 273 -1.39 13.91 -7.14
N ILE A 274 -1.08 13.98 -5.85
CA ILE A 274 -1.52 13.04 -4.82
C ILE A 274 -3.05 12.86 -4.80
N PRO A 275 -3.89 13.91 -4.90
CA PRO A 275 -5.34 13.72 -4.91
C PRO A 275 -5.83 12.91 -6.13
N ARG A 276 -5.15 13.06 -7.28
CA ARG A 276 -5.48 12.35 -8.52
C ARG A 276 -5.06 10.88 -8.39
N LEU A 277 -3.89 10.62 -7.80
CA LEU A 277 -3.44 9.27 -7.45
C LEU A 277 -4.44 8.57 -6.53
N ALA A 278 -4.86 9.21 -5.44
CA ALA A 278 -5.82 8.64 -4.48
C ALA A 278 -7.16 8.29 -5.14
N LYS A 279 -7.71 9.21 -5.95
CA LYS A 279 -8.96 8.98 -6.69
C LYS A 279 -8.84 7.82 -7.68
N LYS A 280 -7.74 7.76 -8.41
CA LYS A 280 -7.47 6.71 -9.40
C LYS A 280 -7.28 5.34 -8.75
N LEU A 281 -6.50 5.28 -7.66
CA LEU A 281 -6.33 4.05 -6.87
C LEU A 281 -7.67 3.51 -6.40
N ASN A 282 -8.53 4.37 -5.85
CA ASN A 282 -9.85 3.96 -5.41
C ASN A 282 -10.75 3.45 -6.55
N GLN A 283 -10.76 4.13 -7.70
CA GLN A 283 -11.52 3.66 -8.86
C GLN A 283 -11.05 2.28 -9.34
N ILE A 284 -9.73 2.08 -9.42
CA ILE A 284 -9.12 0.82 -9.84
C ILE A 284 -9.43 -0.27 -8.83
N LEU A 285 -9.29 0.00 -7.53
CA LEU A 285 -9.61 -0.95 -6.46
C LEU A 285 -11.07 -1.37 -6.50
N VAL A 286 -12.00 -0.42 -6.60
CA VAL A 286 -13.43 -0.72 -6.70
C VAL A 286 -13.72 -1.61 -7.91
N GLN A 287 -13.14 -1.29 -9.07
CA GLN A 287 -13.33 -2.09 -10.27
C GLN A 287 -12.71 -3.48 -10.12
N HIS A 288 -11.53 -3.55 -9.51
CA HIS A 288 -10.81 -4.80 -9.30
C HIS A 288 -11.55 -5.72 -8.31
N ILE A 289 -12.03 -5.17 -7.20
CA ILE A 289 -12.90 -5.87 -6.23
C ILE A 289 -14.12 -6.43 -6.96
N ARG A 290 -14.82 -5.63 -7.78
CA ARG A 290 -15.99 -6.09 -8.54
C ARG A 290 -15.68 -7.25 -9.48
N THR A 291 -14.51 -7.25 -10.12
CA THR A 291 -14.10 -8.33 -11.02
C THR A 291 -13.76 -9.61 -10.26
N ILE A 292 -13.20 -9.52 -9.05
CA ILE A 292 -12.76 -10.68 -8.25
C ILE A 292 -13.92 -11.27 -7.42
N LEU A 293 -14.87 -10.44 -6.99
CA LEU A 293 -15.96 -10.85 -6.11
C LEU A 293 -16.78 -12.07 -6.58
N PRO A 294 -17.14 -12.22 -7.88
CA PRO A 294 -17.84 -13.41 -8.36
C PRO A 294 -17.03 -14.69 -8.17
N GLY A 295 -15.72 -14.64 -8.48
CA GLY A 295 -14.82 -15.77 -8.28
C GLY A 295 -14.69 -16.12 -6.79
N LEU A 296 -14.60 -15.09 -5.94
CA LEU A 296 -14.53 -15.26 -4.50
C LEU A 296 -15.81 -15.90 -3.93
N LYS A 297 -16.99 -15.43 -4.36
CA LYS A 297 -18.28 -16.00 -3.97
C LYS A 297 -18.36 -17.48 -4.36
N SER A 298 -17.91 -17.83 -5.56
CA SER A 298 -17.90 -19.23 -6.03
C SER A 298 -16.99 -20.10 -5.16
N HIS A 299 -15.78 -19.61 -4.84
CA HIS A 299 -14.82 -20.32 -3.98
C HIS A 299 -15.38 -20.57 -2.58
N ILE A 300 -15.93 -19.53 -1.93
CA ILE A 300 -16.55 -19.65 -0.60
C ILE A 300 -17.73 -20.63 -0.64
N SER A 301 -18.58 -20.55 -1.68
CA SER A 301 -19.75 -21.44 -1.81
C SER A 301 -19.33 -22.91 -1.97
N SER A 302 -18.22 -23.14 -2.67
CA SER A 302 -17.65 -24.47 -2.88
C SER A 302 -17.06 -25.02 -1.57
N GLN A 303 -16.31 -24.21 -0.83
CA GLN A 303 -15.77 -24.58 0.49
C GLN A 303 -16.89 -24.85 1.50
N LEU A 304 -17.92 -24.00 1.53
CA LEU A 304 -19.09 -24.20 2.39
C LEU A 304 -19.79 -25.52 2.06
N THR A 305 -19.96 -25.84 0.78
CA THR A 305 -20.55 -27.11 0.35
C THR A 305 -19.72 -28.31 0.79
N ALA A 306 -18.39 -28.22 0.70
CA ALA A 306 -17.48 -29.28 1.15
C ALA A 306 -17.59 -29.49 2.67
N ILE A 307 -17.50 -28.41 3.46
CA ILE A 307 -17.64 -28.47 4.92
C ILE A 307 -19.03 -28.96 5.33
N THR A 308 -20.09 -28.56 4.62
CA THR A 308 -21.45 -29.02 4.91
C THR A 308 -21.60 -30.52 4.64
N LYS A 309 -20.97 -31.05 3.57
CA LYS A 309 -20.94 -32.49 3.30
C LYS A 309 -20.16 -33.27 4.36
N GLU A 310 -19.03 -32.72 4.80
CA GLU A 310 -18.21 -33.30 5.86
C GLU A 310 -18.95 -33.30 7.20
N HIS A 311 -19.61 -32.20 7.56
CA HIS A 311 -20.46 -32.11 8.75
C HIS A 311 -21.63 -33.10 8.69
N ALA A 312 -22.27 -33.26 7.52
CA ALA A 312 -23.31 -34.25 7.32
C ALA A 312 -22.79 -35.70 7.47
N PHE A 313 -21.52 -35.95 7.17
CA PHE A 313 -20.87 -37.24 7.43
C PHE A 313 -20.65 -37.52 8.92
N TYR A 314 -20.33 -36.50 9.71
CA TYR A 314 -20.16 -36.64 11.17
C TYR A 314 -21.49 -36.80 11.94
N GLY A 315 -22.63 -36.44 11.34
CA GLY A 315 -23.95 -36.57 11.95
C GLY A 315 -24.21 -35.59 13.10
N ASP A 316 -25.29 -35.81 13.84
CA ASP A 316 -25.61 -34.99 15.02
C ASP A 316 -24.75 -35.41 16.22
N PRO A 317 -24.30 -34.44 17.06
CA PRO A 317 -23.56 -34.76 18.26
C PRO A 317 -24.40 -35.68 19.16
N ILE A 318 -23.86 -36.86 19.45
CA ILE A 318 -24.47 -37.79 20.40
C ILE A 318 -24.36 -37.14 21.78
N GLU A 319 -25.43 -36.52 22.27
CA GLU A 319 -25.53 -36.15 23.68
C GLU A 319 -25.47 -37.43 24.49
N ALA A 320 -24.34 -37.63 25.18
CA ALA A 320 -24.22 -38.69 26.16
C ALA A 320 -25.28 -38.46 27.22
N LYS A 321 -26.35 -39.27 27.20
CA LYS A 321 -27.27 -39.36 28.34
C LYS A 321 -26.42 -39.68 29.56
N VAL A 322 -26.35 -38.73 30.49
CA VAL A 322 -25.77 -38.95 31.81
C VAL A 322 -26.72 -39.92 32.52
N TRP A 323 -26.26 -41.15 32.73
CA TRP A 323 -26.95 -42.16 33.53
C TRP A 323 -26.62 -41.94 35.01
#